data_AF-A0A7X8LHA9-F1
#
_entry.id   AF-A0A7X8LHA9-F1
#
_cell.length_a   1.000
_cell.length_b   1.000
_cell.length_c   1.000
_cell.angle_alpha   90.00
_cell.angle_beta   90.00
_cell.angle_gamma   90.00
#
_symmetry.space_group_name_H-M   'P 1'
#
loop_
_entity.id
_entity.type
_entity.pdbx_description
1 polymer ?
#
loop_
_entity_poly.entity_id
_entity_poly.type
_entity_poly.pdbx_seq_one_letter_code
_entity_poly.pdbx_strand_id
1 'polypeptide(L)'
;MIERYTEEIAKMVPSAFKSKGHTIYLLGKLTNEVEDGFITNLLLPLVEAIKDDLVESVFFLGESSLVNALVECSTPRTLGFDITTDSEMDEKEFLDGNCGYAALVTLNSKQETPFVEMM
;
A
#
# COMPACT_ATOMS: atom_id res chain seq x y z
N MET A 1 -10.41 16.07 0.58
CA MET A 1 -9.24 16.48 1.39
C MET A 1 -8.20 15.37 1.41
N ILE A 2 -8.57 14.14 1.79
CA ILE A 2 -7.68 12.97 1.81
C ILE A 2 -7.07 12.67 0.43
N GLU A 3 -7.85 12.70 -0.65
CA GLU A 3 -7.38 12.50 -2.02
C GLU A 3 -6.19 13.41 -2.38
N ARG A 4 -6.26 14.69 -2.00
CA ARG A 4 -5.15 15.63 -2.22
C ARG A 4 -3.90 15.22 -1.45
N TYR A 5 -4.01 14.70 -0.24
CA TYR A 5 -2.86 14.20 0.51
C TYR A 5 -2.27 12.94 -0.13
N THR A 6 -3.11 11.98 -0.51
CA THR A 6 -2.65 10.75 -1.17
C THR A 6 -1.96 11.05 -2.51
N GLU A 7 -2.47 12.01 -3.28
CA GLU A 7 -1.82 12.47 -4.52
C GLU A 7 -0.45 13.11 -4.29
N GLU A 8 -0.29 13.92 -3.23
CA GLU A 8 1.00 14.51 -2.90
C GLU A 8 2.00 13.46 -2.41
N ILE A 9 1.55 12.49 -1.60
CA ILE A 9 2.40 11.38 -1.12
C ILE A 9 2.83 10.50 -2.29
N ALA A 10 1.92 10.20 -3.22
CA ALA A 10 2.21 9.38 -4.40
C ALA A 10 3.29 9.99 -5.33
N LYS A 11 3.59 11.28 -5.20
CA LYS A 11 4.68 11.94 -5.94
C LYS A 11 6.05 11.77 -5.27
N MET A 12 6.09 11.35 -4.00
CA MET A 12 7.33 11.25 -3.22
C MET A 12 8.11 9.96 -3.48
N VAL A 13 7.43 8.90 -3.92
CA VAL A 13 7.98 7.54 -4.06
C VAL A 13 7.34 6.86 -5.28
N PRO A 14 8.06 6.01 -6.03
CA PRO A 14 7.46 5.29 -7.15
C PRO A 14 6.34 4.36 -6.68
N SER A 15 5.39 4.08 -7.56
CA SER A 15 4.33 3.11 -7.30
C SER A 15 4.69 1.69 -7.76
N ALA A 16 5.57 1.57 -8.75
CA ALA A 16 5.98 0.30 -9.31
C ALA A 16 6.85 -0.52 -8.34
N PHE A 17 6.61 -1.84 -8.29
CA PHE A 17 7.48 -2.76 -7.57
C PHE A 17 8.92 -2.65 -8.09
N LYS A 18 9.88 -2.59 -7.16
CA LYS A 18 11.29 -2.31 -7.50
C LYS A 18 12.06 -3.58 -7.85
N SER A 19 11.96 -4.60 -7.01
CA SER A 19 12.76 -5.84 -7.10
C SER A 19 11.98 -7.05 -6.58
N LYS A 20 12.40 -8.26 -6.98
CA LYS A 20 11.89 -9.51 -6.40
C LYS A 20 12.32 -9.66 -4.94
N GLY A 21 11.49 -10.34 -4.15
CA GLY A 21 11.77 -10.64 -2.74
C GLY A 21 11.51 -9.47 -1.79
N HIS A 22 10.99 -8.35 -2.29
CA HIS A 22 10.44 -7.30 -1.43
C HIS A 22 9.10 -7.78 -0.87
N THR A 23 8.84 -7.45 0.39
CA THR A 23 7.58 -7.78 1.06
C THR A 23 6.54 -6.73 0.72
N ILE A 24 5.32 -7.18 0.43
CA ILE A 24 4.16 -6.32 0.12
C ILE A 24 3.31 -6.22 1.39
N TYR A 25 3.14 -5.00 1.89
CA TYR A 25 2.21 -4.66 2.95
C TYR A 25 0.96 -4.01 2.36
N LEU A 26 -0.19 -4.42 2.87
CA LEU A 26 -1.45 -3.71 2.66
C LEU A 26 -1.72 -2.87 3.92
N LEU A 27 -1.62 -1.55 3.78
CA LEU A 27 -1.84 -0.60 4.87
C LEU A 27 -3.25 -0.03 4.81
N GLY A 28 -3.92 0.01 5.96
CA GLY A 28 -5.30 0.46 6.07
C GLY A 28 -6.29 -0.70 5.98
N LYS A 29 -7.55 -0.38 5.73
CA LYS A 29 -8.63 -1.37 5.61
C LYS A 29 -9.24 -1.31 4.23
N LEU A 30 -9.60 -2.47 3.70
CA LEU A 30 -10.29 -2.62 2.41
C LEU A 30 -11.77 -2.24 2.56
N THR A 31 -12.03 -0.95 2.78
CA THR A 31 -13.37 -0.40 2.94
C THR A 31 -13.44 1.01 2.36
N ASN A 32 -14.63 1.39 1.91
CA ASN A 32 -14.92 2.74 1.44
C ASN A 32 -15.15 3.73 2.58
N GLU A 33 -15.23 3.25 3.82
CA GLU A 33 -15.37 4.11 4.99
C GLU A 33 -14.03 4.71 5.38
N VAL A 34 -13.98 6.05 5.46
CA VAL A 34 -12.83 6.74 6.05
C VAL A 34 -12.89 6.54 7.55
N GLU A 35 -11.87 5.89 8.11
CA GLU A 35 -11.72 5.83 9.56
C GLU A 35 -11.36 7.19 10.15
N ASP A 36 -11.95 7.50 11.31
CA ASP A 36 -11.53 8.64 12.10
C ASP A 36 -10.03 8.54 12.40
N GLY A 37 -9.30 9.62 12.10
CA GLY A 37 -7.84 9.64 12.26
C GLY A 37 -7.07 8.94 11.13
N PHE A 38 -7.67 8.61 9.99
CA PHE A 38 -6.94 8.06 8.83
C PHE A 38 -5.69 8.88 8.47
N ILE A 39 -5.82 10.21 8.49
CA ILE A 39 -4.69 11.10 8.24
C ILE A 39 -3.61 10.95 9.32
N THR A 40 -3.98 10.95 10.60
CA THR A 40 -3.02 10.94 11.71
C THR A 40 -2.39 9.59 11.96
N ASN A 41 -3.11 8.50 11.71
CA ASN A 41 -2.70 7.14 12.06
C ASN A 41 -2.09 6.40 10.87
N LEU A 42 -2.34 6.84 9.63
CA LEU A 42 -1.80 6.18 8.44
C LEU A 42 -0.98 7.15 7.57
N LEU A 43 -1.56 8.28 7.15
CA LEU A 43 -0.87 9.16 6.19
C LEU A 43 0.35 9.86 6.80
N LEU A 44 0.25 10.37 8.03
CA LEU A 44 1.38 11.04 8.68
C LEU A 44 2.56 10.08 8.95
N PRO A 45 2.37 8.91 9.59
CA PRO A 45 3.44 7.94 9.76
C PRO A 45 4.02 7.47 8.42
N LEU A 46 3.18 7.22 7.40
CA LEU A 46 3.66 6.83 6.08
C LEU A 46 4.56 7.90 5.43
N VAL A 47 4.23 9.18 5.60
CA VAL A 47 5.08 10.30 5.14
C VAL A 47 6.43 10.29 5.86
N GLU A 48 6.46 10.00 7.15
CA GLU A 48 7.69 9.87 7.93
C GLU A 48 8.52 8.68 7.45
N ALA A 49 7.91 7.51 7.24
CA ALA A 49 8.55 6.34 6.63
C ALA A 49 9.20 6.65 5.27
N ILE A 50 8.50 7.37 4.40
CA ILE A 50 9.02 7.74 3.08
C ILE A 50 10.24 8.66 3.22
N LYS A 51 10.19 9.63 4.13
CA LYS A 51 11.30 10.56 4.38
C LYS A 51 12.53 9.86 4.95
N ASP A 52 12.31 8.82 5.73
CA ASP A 52 13.38 8.02 6.37
C ASP A 52 13.86 6.85 5.48
N ASP A 53 13.45 6.81 4.19
CA ASP A 53 13.81 5.77 3.22
C ASP A 53 13.44 4.35 3.70
N LEU A 54 12.32 4.25 4.42
CA LEU A 54 11.80 2.98 4.95
C LEU A 54 10.82 2.28 4.01
N VAL A 55 10.59 2.78 2.80
CA VAL A 55 9.71 2.14 1.80
C VAL A 55 10.35 2.16 0.42
N GLU A 56 9.97 1.21 -0.44
CA GLU A 56 10.46 1.09 -1.82
C GLU A 56 9.43 1.54 -2.84
N SER A 57 8.15 1.31 -2.55
CA SER A 57 7.06 1.80 -3.38
C SER A 57 5.79 2.03 -2.56
N VAL A 58 4.94 2.95 -3.01
CA VAL A 58 3.59 3.17 -2.44
C VAL A 58 2.57 3.34 -3.58
N PHE A 59 1.46 2.63 -3.49
CA PHE A 59 0.31 2.78 -4.39
C PHE A 59 -0.98 2.86 -3.55
N PHE A 60 -1.66 4.00 -3.55
CA PHE A 60 -2.97 4.13 -2.91
C PHE A 60 -4.04 3.51 -3.80
N LEU A 61 -4.85 2.62 -3.24
CA LEU A 61 -5.81 1.82 -3.99
C LEU A 61 -6.97 2.67 -4.53
N GLY A 62 -7.59 3.50 -3.68
CA GLY A 62 -8.71 4.35 -4.07
C GLY A 62 -9.85 3.52 -4.66
N GLU A 63 -10.23 3.83 -5.89
CA GLU A 63 -11.27 3.11 -6.65
C GLU A 63 -10.77 1.81 -7.32
N SER A 64 -9.47 1.50 -7.21
CA SER A 64 -8.90 0.27 -7.77
C SER A 64 -9.19 -0.91 -6.85
N SER A 65 -9.47 -2.07 -7.45
CA SER A 65 -9.42 -3.33 -6.72
C SER A 65 -7.97 -3.73 -6.43
N LEU A 66 -7.78 -4.55 -5.40
CA LEU A 66 -6.47 -5.01 -4.97
C LEU A 66 -5.74 -5.75 -6.09
N VAL A 67 -6.43 -6.65 -6.79
CA VAL A 67 -5.83 -7.41 -7.90
C VAL A 67 -5.37 -6.50 -9.04
N ASN A 68 -6.17 -5.50 -9.40
CA ASN A 68 -5.81 -4.56 -10.46
C ASN A 68 -4.60 -3.71 -10.06
N ALA A 69 -4.56 -3.24 -8.81
CA ALA A 69 -3.44 -2.47 -8.30
C ALA A 69 -2.14 -3.30 -8.26
N LEU A 70 -2.19 -4.57 -7.82
CA LEU A 70 -1.03 -5.46 -7.84
C LEU A 70 -0.52 -5.69 -9.28
N VAL A 71 -1.43 -5.88 -10.24
CA VAL A 71 -1.08 -6.00 -11.67
C VAL A 71 -0.46 -4.70 -12.19
N GLU A 72 -1.02 -3.55 -11.85
CA GLU A 72 -0.48 -2.24 -12.26
C GLU A 72 0.91 -2.00 -11.69
N CYS A 73 1.12 -2.26 -10.39
CA CYS A 73 2.41 -2.04 -9.73
C CYS A 73 3.50 -2.99 -10.26
N SER A 74 3.13 -4.18 -10.71
CA SER A 74 4.06 -5.21 -11.18
C SER A 74 4.45 -5.08 -12.66
N THR A 75 3.56 -4.51 -13.47
CA THR A 75 3.71 -4.37 -14.92
C THR A 75 4.98 -3.62 -15.35
N PRO A 76 5.37 -2.46 -14.76
CA PRO A 76 6.48 -1.65 -15.24
C PRO A 76 7.85 -2.36 -15.27
N ARG A 77 8.01 -3.41 -14.46
CA ARG A 77 9.26 -4.20 -14.38
C ARG A 77 9.06 -5.68 -14.68
N THR A 78 7.85 -6.07 -15.10
CA THR A 78 7.51 -7.46 -15.40
C THR A 78 7.83 -8.39 -14.22
N LEU A 79 7.53 -7.91 -13.01
CA LEU A 79 7.69 -8.68 -11.78
C LEU A 79 6.40 -9.47 -11.50
N GLY A 80 6.53 -10.61 -10.83
CA GLY A 80 5.38 -11.29 -10.24
C GLY A 80 5.23 -10.89 -8.78
N PHE A 81 4.12 -11.29 -8.18
CA PHE A 81 3.85 -11.15 -6.75
C PHE A 81 3.18 -12.42 -6.23
N ASP A 82 3.33 -12.66 -4.94
CA ASP A 82 2.65 -13.71 -4.19
C ASP A 82 2.00 -13.02 -2.98
N ILE A 83 0.74 -13.37 -2.71
CA ILE A 83 -0.02 -12.83 -1.58
C ILE A 83 -0.79 -13.95 -0.91
N THR A 84 -1.01 -13.81 0.39
CA THR A 84 -1.96 -14.61 1.14
C THR A 84 -3.14 -13.72 1.49
N THR A 85 -4.36 -14.16 1.19
CA THR A 85 -5.58 -13.41 1.49
C THR A 85 -5.92 -13.49 2.97
N ASP A 86 -6.77 -12.58 3.43
CA ASP A 86 -7.38 -12.70 4.76
C ASP A 86 -8.29 -13.93 4.81
N SER A 87 -8.14 -14.76 5.84
CA SER A 87 -8.98 -15.94 6.06
C SER A 87 -10.40 -15.60 6.54
N GLU A 88 -10.61 -14.39 7.05
CA GLU A 88 -11.89 -13.93 7.60
C GLU A 88 -12.76 -13.21 6.56
N MET A 89 -12.20 -12.87 5.39
CA MET A 89 -12.93 -12.21 4.30
C MET A 89 -13.11 -13.15 3.11
N ASP A 90 -14.20 -12.97 2.36
CA ASP A 90 -14.39 -13.68 1.10
C ASP A 90 -13.26 -13.32 0.12
N GLU A 91 -12.67 -14.31 -0.54
CA GLU A 91 -11.52 -14.11 -1.43
C GLU A 91 -11.85 -13.15 -2.58
N LYS A 92 -13.05 -13.27 -3.14
CA LYS A 92 -13.47 -12.39 -4.23
C LYS A 92 -13.66 -10.96 -3.73
N GLU A 93 -14.24 -10.79 -2.54
CA GLU A 93 -14.34 -9.48 -1.89
C GLU A 93 -12.95 -8.88 -1.59
N PHE A 94 -11.99 -9.70 -1.12
CA PHE A 94 -10.61 -9.28 -0.86
C PHE A 94 -9.88 -8.80 -2.12
N LEU A 95 -10.05 -9.50 -3.24
CA LEU A 95 -9.30 -9.24 -4.47
C LEU A 95 -9.98 -8.21 -5.38
N ASP A 96 -11.30 -8.30 -5.54
CA ASP A 96 -12.10 -7.49 -6.48
C ASP A 96 -12.91 -6.37 -5.81
N GLY A 97 -13.05 -6.41 -4.48
CA GLY A 97 -13.84 -5.44 -3.73
C GLY A 97 -13.25 -4.03 -3.80
N ASN A 98 -14.04 -3.06 -3.34
CA ASN A 98 -13.56 -1.69 -3.23
C ASN A 98 -12.57 -1.58 -2.07
N CYS A 99 -11.36 -1.14 -2.38
CA CYS A 99 -10.30 -1.06 -1.42
C CYS A 99 -10.20 0.30 -0.71
N GLY A 100 -10.81 1.34 -1.30
CA GLY A 100 -10.97 2.66 -0.71
C GLY A 100 -9.66 3.24 -0.16
N TYR A 101 -9.63 3.46 1.15
CA TYR A 101 -8.54 4.14 1.84
C TYR A 101 -7.47 3.16 2.35
N ALA A 102 -6.89 2.41 1.42
CA ALA A 102 -5.77 1.52 1.68
C ALA A 102 -4.64 1.75 0.68
N ALA A 103 -3.42 1.33 1.05
CA ALA A 103 -2.23 1.48 0.23
C ALA A 103 -1.43 0.18 0.17
N LEU A 104 -0.93 -0.14 -1.01
CA LEU A 104 0.13 -1.13 -1.20
C LEU A 104 1.48 -0.46 -0.95
N VAL A 105 2.25 -1.03 -0.04
CA VAL A 105 3.59 -0.57 0.28
C VAL A 105 4.55 -1.73 0.12
N THR A 106 5.67 -1.52 -0.58
CA THR A 106 6.72 -2.55 -0.67
C THR A 106 7.95 -2.16 0.11
N LEU A 107 8.56 -3.13 0.78
CA LEU A 107 9.73 -2.98 1.62
C LEU A 107 10.81 -3.98 1.19
N ASN A 108 12.08 -3.57 1.22
CA ASN A 108 13.18 -4.53 1.18
C ASN A 108 13.41 -5.13 2.59
N SER A 109 14.16 -6.23 2.66
CA SER A 109 14.37 -6.98 3.91
C SER A 109 15.03 -6.19 5.05
N LYS A 110 15.70 -5.07 4.75
CA LYS A 110 16.32 -4.22 5.78
C LYS A 110 15.36 -3.17 6.34
N GLN A 111 14.31 -2.85 5.60
CA GLN A 111 13.32 -1.84 5.96
C GLN A 111 12.16 -2.43 6.77
N GLU A 112 11.87 -3.72 6.66
CA GLU A 112 10.69 -4.33 7.30
C GLU A 112 10.60 -4.07 8.81
N THR A 113 11.64 -4.41 9.58
CA THR A 113 11.64 -4.20 11.03
C THR A 113 11.46 -2.72 11.42
N PRO A 114 12.29 -1.77 10.96
CA PRO A 114 12.12 -0.37 11.34
C PRO A 114 10.80 0.24 10.85
N PHE A 115 10.28 -0.21 9.69
CA PHE A 115 8.98 0.23 9.20
C PHE A 115 7.84 -0.22 10.13
N VAL A 116 7.81 -1.50 10.51
CA VAL A 116 6.77 -2.05 11.41
C VAL A 116 6.84 -1.46 12.82
N GLU A 117 8.03 -1.11 13.31
CA GLU A 117 8.18 -0.45 14.61
C GLU A 117 7.67 1.00 14.62
N MET A 118 7.62 1.64 13.44
CA MET A 118 7.22 3.03 13.28
C MET A 118 5.71 3.18 13.00
N MET A 119 5.11 2.22 12.29
CA MET A 119 3.68 2.22 11.93
C MET A 119 2.78 1.71 13.05
#